data_AF-A0A015YIV5-F1
#
_entry.id   AF-A0A015YIV5-F1
#
_cell.length_a   1.000
_cell.length_b   1.000
_cell.length_c   1.000
_cell.angle_alpha   90.00
_cell.angle_beta   90.00
_cell.angle_gamma   90.00
#
_symmetry.space_group_name_H-M   'P 1'
#
loop_
_entity.id
_entity.type
_entity.pdbx_description
1 polymer ?
#
loop_
_entity_poly.entity_id
_entity_poly.type
_entity_poly.pdbx_seq_one_letter_code
_entity_poly.pdbx_strand_id
1 'polypeptide(L)'
;MPAHPTFFTYRKYFDQFGYYKTNYKIAADYELLVRFLYVHRLKSKYLPLDFMKMRTGGASTASIKSNILLNEEIVRACKENGIWTCYPLLLLKYLVKVFELIFIKK
;
A
#
# COMPACT_ATOMS: atom_id res chain seq x y z
N MET A 1 1.83 -5.34 -0.13
CA MET A 1 2.85 -4.29 -0.20
C MET A 1 3.72 -4.35 1.05
N PRO A 2 5.06 -4.31 0.91
CA PRO A 2 5.97 -4.11 2.02
C PRO A 2 5.81 -2.69 2.61
N ALA A 3 6.45 -2.42 3.73
CA ALA A 3 6.45 -1.07 4.30
C ALA A 3 6.99 -0.06 3.26
N HIS A 4 6.21 0.98 2.98
CA HIS A 4 6.54 2.04 2.02
C HIS A 4 6.61 3.43 2.69
N PRO A 5 7.33 3.61 3.81
CA PRO A 5 7.43 4.90 4.48
C PRO A 5 8.24 5.94 3.70
N THR A 6 9.02 5.52 2.70
CA THR A 6 10.05 6.33 2.04
C THR A 6 9.81 6.41 0.54
N PHE A 7 8.63 6.92 0.15
CA PHE A 7 8.35 7.28 -1.23
C PHE A 7 8.48 8.79 -1.43
N PHE A 8 9.37 9.18 -2.33
CA PHE A 8 9.61 10.58 -2.67
C PHE A 8 9.44 10.77 -4.18
N THR A 9 8.77 11.85 -4.56
CA THR A 9 8.57 12.21 -5.96
C THR A 9 8.51 13.73 -6.12
N TYR A 10 8.74 14.21 -7.34
CA TYR A 10 8.73 15.65 -7.63
C TYR A 10 7.32 16.23 -7.53
N ARG A 11 7.22 17.47 -7.04
CA ARG A 11 5.95 18.21 -6.92
C ARG A 11 5.13 18.24 -8.21
N LYS A 12 5.79 18.38 -9.37
CA LYS A 12 5.14 18.37 -10.70
C LYS A 12 4.23 17.16 -10.93
N TYR A 13 4.57 16.00 -10.34
CA TYR A 13 3.76 14.79 -10.49
C TYR A 13 2.52 14.79 -9.60
N PHE A 14 2.56 15.47 -8.45
CA PHE A 14 1.35 15.72 -7.65
C PHE A 14 0.41 16.71 -8.35
N ASP A 15 0.95 17.75 -8.97
CA ASP A 15 0.16 18.70 -9.74
C ASP A 15 -0.46 18.04 -10.99
N GLN A 16 0.27 17.12 -11.64
CA GLN A 16 -0.18 16.45 -12.85
C GLN A 16 -1.14 15.26 -12.59
N PHE A 17 -0.86 14.44 -11.59
CA PHE A 17 -1.60 13.19 -11.31
C PHE A 17 -2.51 13.29 -10.08
N GLY A 18 -2.59 14.47 -9.47
CA GLY A 18 -3.41 14.75 -8.30
C GLY A 18 -2.75 14.38 -6.97
N TYR A 19 -3.22 15.07 -5.93
CA TYR A 19 -2.82 14.89 -4.54
C TYR A 19 -3.47 13.66 -3.89
N TYR A 20 -3.17 13.44 -2.61
CA TYR A 20 -3.81 12.40 -1.80
C TYR A 20 -5.33 12.58 -1.78
N LYS A 21 -6.05 11.48 -1.96
CA LYS A 21 -7.51 11.46 -1.84
C LYS A 21 -7.90 11.46 -0.36
N THR A 22 -8.65 12.46 0.07
CA THR A 22 -9.15 12.62 1.46
C THR A 22 -10.27 11.63 1.82
N ASN A 23 -10.80 10.92 0.83
CA ASN A 23 -11.86 9.91 1.01
C ASN A 23 -11.34 8.58 1.58
N TYR A 24 -10.02 8.44 1.74
CA TYR A 24 -9.37 7.28 2.35
C TYR A 24 -8.97 7.62 3.79
N LYS A 25 -9.26 6.71 4.71
CA LYS A 25 -8.92 6.85 6.14
C LYS A 25 -7.56 6.24 6.47
N ILE A 26 -7.17 5.16 5.78
CA ILE A 26 -5.95 4.41 6.10
C ILE A 26 -5.07 4.20 4.87
N ALA A 27 -5.63 3.81 3.73
CA ALA A 27 -4.86 3.37 2.55
C ALA A 27 -4.67 4.47 1.48
N ALA A 28 -4.65 5.74 1.88
CA ALA A 28 -4.47 6.88 0.97
C ALA A 28 -3.10 6.86 0.27
N ASP A 29 -2.08 6.43 1.00
CA ASP A 29 -0.71 6.25 0.51
C ASP A 29 -0.59 5.11 -0.50
N TYR A 30 -1.28 4.01 -0.24
CA TYR A 30 -1.37 2.87 -1.16
C TYR A 30 -2.00 3.29 -2.50
N GLU A 31 -3.12 4.00 -2.46
CA GLU A 31 -3.79 4.49 -3.67
C GLU A 31 -2.88 5.40 -4.49
N LEU A 32 -2.18 6.33 -3.84
CA LEU A 32 -1.22 7.21 -4.51
C LEU A 32 -0.13 6.40 -5.22
N LEU A 33 0.45 5.41 -4.54
CA LEU A 33 1.51 4.57 -5.12
C LEU A 33 1.01 3.75 -6.31
N VAL A 34 -0.19 3.18 -6.22
CA VAL A 34 -0.82 2.47 -7.33
C VAL A 34 -1.01 3.41 -8.52
N ARG A 35 -1.57 4.61 -8.30
CA ARG A 35 -1.77 5.58 -9.37
C ARG A 35 -0.44 6.01 -10.01
N PHE A 36 0.57 6.29 -9.20
CA PHE A 36 1.84 6.85 -9.67
C PHE A 36 2.72 5.80 -10.35
N LEU A 37 2.87 4.63 -9.74
CA LEU A 37 3.78 3.59 -10.20
C LEU A 37 3.14 2.63 -11.19
N TYR A 38 1.87 2.28 -11.01
CA TYR A 38 1.21 1.28 -11.86
C TYR A 38 0.50 1.94 -13.05
N VAL A 39 -0.35 2.94 -12.78
CA VAL A 39 -1.15 3.59 -13.84
C VAL A 39 -0.27 4.52 -14.68
N HIS A 40 0.43 5.46 -14.05
CA HIS A 40 1.29 6.42 -14.76
C HIS A 40 2.70 5.92 -15.06
N ARG A 41 3.07 4.73 -14.56
CA ARG A 41 4.36 4.08 -14.82
C ARG A 41 5.56 5.01 -14.63
N LEU A 42 5.55 5.76 -13.54
CA LEU A 42 6.65 6.67 -13.21
C LEU A 42 7.98 5.91 -13.13
N LYS A 43 9.01 6.47 -13.78
CA LYS A 43 10.38 5.97 -13.64
C LYS A 43 10.78 6.08 -12.18
N SER A 44 10.92 4.94 -11.52
CA SER A 44 11.31 4.82 -10.12
C SER A 44 12.56 3.95 -10.01
N LYS A 45 13.41 4.26 -9.04
CA LYS A 45 14.60 3.47 -8.72
C LYS A 45 14.59 3.22 -7.22
N TYR A 46 14.74 1.96 -6.83
CA TYR A 46 14.93 1.60 -5.43
C TYR A 46 16.34 2.00 -4.99
N LEU A 47 16.44 2.62 -3.82
CA LEU A 47 17.68 3.03 -3.22
C LEU A 47 17.87 2.20 -1.95
N PRO A 48 18.87 1.32 -1.89
CA PRO A 48 19.10 0.43 -0.74
C PRO A 48 19.76 1.19 0.41
N LEU A 49 19.05 2.17 0.97
CA LEU A 49 19.48 2.99 2.10
C LEU A 49 18.39 3.02 3.16
N ASP A 50 18.80 2.92 4.42
CA ASP A 50 17.89 2.99 5.56
C ASP A 50 17.59 4.46 5.91
N PHE A 51 16.53 5.00 5.30
CA PHE A 51 16.12 6.39 5.53
C PHE A 51 15.34 6.57 6.84
N MET A 52 14.43 5.64 7.15
CA MET A 52 13.55 5.74 8.31
C MET A 52 13.17 4.37 8.87
N LYS A 53 12.91 4.33 10.17
CA LYS A 53 12.39 3.16 10.87
C LYS A 53 10.93 3.39 11.28
N MET A 54 10.02 2.60 10.73
CA MET A 54 8.60 2.66 11.09
C MET A 54 8.38 1.98 12.45
N ARG A 55 7.77 2.69 13.41
CA ARG A 55 7.42 2.12 14.71
C ARG A 55 6.14 1.29 14.59
N THR A 56 6.05 0.22 15.39
CA THR A 56 4.82 -0.55 15.59
C THR A 56 3.82 0.23 16.45
N GLY A 57 2.52 0.11 16.16
CA GLY A 57 1.44 0.81 16.89
C GLY A 57 0.68 1.89 16.10
N GLY A 58 0.48 1.70 14.80
CA GLY A 58 -0.25 2.65 13.95
C GLY A 58 -1.78 2.42 13.94
N ALA A 59 -2.53 3.36 13.37
CA ALA A 59 -4.00 3.29 13.23
C ALA A 59 -4.50 2.00 12.53
N SER A 60 -3.68 1.44 11.64
CA SER A 60 -3.91 0.17 10.93
C SER A 60 -3.74 -1.07 11.82
N THR A 61 -3.01 -0.99 12.94
CA THR A 61 -2.78 -2.10 13.89
C THR A 61 -3.57 -1.95 15.19
N ALA A 62 -4.29 -0.85 15.38
CA ALA A 62 -5.05 -0.56 16.59
C ALA A 62 -6.26 -1.49 16.80
N SER A 63 -6.85 -2.05 15.73
CA SER A 63 -8.01 -2.94 15.87
C SER A 63 -8.22 -3.87 14.66
N ILE A 64 -8.99 -4.96 14.87
CA ILE A 64 -9.45 -5.84 13.78
C ILE A 64 -10.32 -5.08 12.78
N LYS A 65 -11.14 -4.13 13.26
CA LYS A 65 -11.96 -3.26 12.40
C LYS A 65 -11.10 -2.41 11.45
N SER A 66 -9.98 -1.88 11.93
CA SER A 66 -9.03 -1.13 11.10
C SER A 66 -8.42 -1.99 10.00
N ASN A 67 -8.15 -3.26 10.27
CA ASN A 67 -7.62 -4.19 9.27
C ASN A 67 -8.66 -4.51 8.18
N ILE A 68 -9.92 -4.69 8.56
CA ILE A 68 -11.01 -4.88 7.59
C ILE A 68 -11.10 -3.64 6.70
N LEU A 69 -11.22 -2.45 7.30
CA LEU A 69 -11.30 -1.16 6.59
C LEU A 69 -10.11 -0.95 5.64
N LEU A 70 -8.90 -1.25 6.09
CA LEU A 70 -7.69 -1.19 5.27
C LEU A 70 -7.79 -2.10 4.04
N ASN A 71 -8.26 -3.34 4.20
CA ASN A 71 -8.43 -4.25 3.06
C ASN A 71 -9.52 -3.74 2.11
N GLU A 72 -10.62 -3.17 2.63
CA GLU A 72 -11.68 -2.58 1.81
C GLU A 72 -11.15 -1.43 0.95
N GLU A 73 -10.38 -0.54 1.58
CA GLU A 73 -9.77 0.60 0.92
C GLU A 73 -8.73 0.18 -0.11
N ILE A 74 -7.97 -0.90 0.13
CA ILE A 74 -7.05 -1.45 -0.87
C ILE A 74 -7.80 -1.97 -2.10
N VAL A 75 -8.90 -2.72 -1.92
CA VAL A 75 -9.73 -3.20 -3.03
C VAL A 75 -10.29 -2.02 -3.81
N ARG A 76 -10.80 -1.01 -3.10
CA ARG A 76 -11.32 0.21 -3.70
C ARG A 76 -10.23 0.95 -4.50
N ALA A 77 -9.04 1.13 -3.93
CA ALA A 77 -7.92 1.79 -4.59
C ALA A 77 -7.50 1.06 -5.88
N CYS A 78 -7.46 -0.27 -5.85
CA CYS A 78 -7.18 -1.08 -7.02
C CYS A 78 -8.27 -0.92 -8.09
N LYS A 79 -9.55 -1.02 -7.69
CA LYS A 79 -10.69 -0.86 -8.59
C LYS A 79 -10.73 0.53 -9.24
N GLU A 80 -10.49 1.58 -8.47
CA GLU A 80 -10.43 2.98 -8.97
C GLU A 80 -9.30 3.18 -10.00
N ASN A 81 -8.20 2.43 -9.88
CA ASN A 81 -7.04 2.51 -10.76
C ASN A 81 -7.05 1.43 -11.87
N GLY A 82 -8.20 0.78 -12.13
CA GLY A 82 -8.36 -0.18 -13.22
C GLY A 82 -7.70 -1.54 -12.98
N ILE A 83 -7.31 -1.85 -11.74
CA ILE A 83 -6.77 -3.15 -11.35
C ILE A 83 -7.91 -4.01 -10.83
N TRP A 84 -8.15 -5.15 -11.48
CA TRP A 84 -9.13 -6.12 -10.99
C TRP A 84 -8.60 -6.84 -9.75
N THR A 85 -9.23 -6.59 -8.61
CA THR A 85 -8.91 -7.26 -7.34
C THR A 85 -10.19 -7.61 -6.59
N CYS A 86 -10.21 -8.79 -5.97
CA CYS A 86 -11.30 -9.25 -5.10
C CYS A 86 -10.78 -9.52 -3.68
N TYR A 87 -11.65 -9.35 -2.68
CA TYR A 87 -11.36 -9.69 -1.28
C TYR A 87 -10.75 -11.08 -1.04
N PRO A 88 -11.25 -12.18 -1.63
CA PRO A 88 -10.65 -13.50 -1.42
C PRO A 88 -9.20 -13.59 -1.95
N LEU A 89 -8.86 -12.82 -3.00
CA LEU A 89 -7.49 -12.72 -3.50
C LEU A 89 -6.57 -12.06 -2.47
N LEU A 90 -7.07 -11.04 -1.76
CA LEU A 90 -6.37 -10.41 -0.64
C LEU A 90 -6.25 -11.33 0.57
N LEU A 91 -7.22 -12.22 0.82
CA LEU A 91 -7.13 -13.21 1.90
C LEU A 91 -5.99 -14.20 1.65
N LEU A 92 -5.77 -14.59 0.39
CA LEU A 92 -4.67 -15.48 -0.01
C LEU A 92 -3.29 -14.93 0.40
N LYS A 93 -3.12 -13.60 0.41
CA LYS A 93 -1.89 -12.94 0.87
C LYS A 93 -1.58 -13.27 2.34
N TYR A 94 -2.59 -13.38 3.20
CA TYR A 94 -2.39 -13.74 4.61
C TYR A 94 -2.02 -15.22 4.73
N LEU A 95 -2.60 -16.10 3.91
CA LEU A 95 -2.20 -17.50 3.86
C LEU A 95 -0.73 -17.64 3.43
N VAL A 96 -0.33 -16.98 2.34
CA VAL A 96 1.07 -16.99 1.88
C VAL A 96 2.01 -16.49 2.97
N LYS A 97 1.63 -15.43 3.70
CA LYS A 97 2.44 -14.90 4.81
C LYS A 97 2.55 -15.86 6.00
N VAL A 98 1.49 -16.61 6.31
CA VAL A 98 1.52 -17.67 7.33
C VAL A 98 2.43 -18.81 6.87
N PHE A 99 2.36 -19.20 5.60
CA PHE A 99 3.28 -20.18 5.02
C PHE A 99 4.73 -19.68 5.03
N GLU A 100 5.01 -18.43 4.68
CA GLU A 100 6.35 -17.83 4.81
C GLU A 100 6.86 -17.89 6.25
N LEU A 101 6.04 -17.57 7.25
CA LEU A 101 6.44 -17.67 8.66
C LEU A 101 6.74 -19.11 9.11
N ILE A 102 6.02 -20.09 8.56
CA ILE A 102 6.20 -21.51 8.88
C ILE A 102 7.44 -22.09 8.16
N PHE A 103 7.69 -21.69 6.92
CA PHE A 103 8.76 -22.24 6.08
C PHE A 103 10.09 -21.44 6.14
N ILE A 104 10.05 -20.14 6.45
CA ILE A 104 11.23 -19.26 6.64
C ILE A 104 11.60 -19.23 8.14
N LYS A 105 11.52 -20.38 8.81
CA LYS A 105 12.19 -20.59 10.09
C LYS A 105 13.53 -21.27 9.77
N LYS A 106 14.52 -20.46 9.41
CA LYS A 106 15.94 -20.86 9.35
C LYS A 106 16.80 -19.76 9.94
#